data_AF-A0A2S6RSV9-F1
#
_entry.id   AF-A0A2S6RSV9-F1
#
_cell.length_a   1.000
_cell.length_b   1.000
_cell.length_c   1.000
_cell.angle_alpha   90.00
_cell.angle_beta   90.00
_cell.angle_gamma   90.00
#
_symmetry.space_group_name_H-M   'P 1'
#
loop_
_entity.id
_entity.type
_entity.pdbx_description
1 polymer ?
#
loop_
_entity_poly.entity_id
_entity_poly.type
_entity_poly.pdbx_seq_one_letter_code
_entity_poly.pdbx_strand_id
1 'polypeptide(L)'
;MENTDDDDISASVLKKTNHPEADVRRIKDGEIIEEVQLKSTDQPEPVRKHLEKYPDIPVAATDEVASKMEGIGHSGFSDADLGKQVTSALEELADDDPISHAEDVIATSGLISAAVQGRAVL
;
A
#
# COMPACT_ATOMS: atom_id res chain seq x y z
N MET A 1 0.75 -21.41 -2.27
CA MET A 1 1.95 -21.08 -3.06
C MET A 1 2.76 -20.17 -2.17
N GLU A 2 4.00 -20.56 -1.88
CA GLU A 2 4.92 -19.82 -1.02
C GLU A 2 5.42 -18.54 -1.72
N ASN A 3 5.65 -17.48 -0.93
CA ASN A 3 6.28 -16.22 -1.37
C ASN A 3 7.81 -16.34 -1.29
N THR A 4 8.52 -15.21 -1.32
CA THR A 4 9.97 -15.16 -1.63
C THR A 4 10.87 -15.26 -0.40
N ASP A 5 10.32 -15.49 0.80
CA ASP A 5 11.01 -15.50 2.09
C ASP A 5 11.39 -16.90 2.61
N ASP A 6 10.95 -17.98 1.97
CA ASP A 6 11.37 -19.38 2.23
C ASP A 6 11.19 -19.82 3.71
N ASP A 7 10.10 -19.36 4.34
CA ASP A 7 9.76 -19.64 5.75
C ASP A 7 8.54 -20.57 5.93
N ASP A 8 8.08 -21.23 4.85
CA ASP A 8 6.85 -22.02 4.77
C ASP A 8 5.55 -21.21 5.08
N ILE A 9 5.61 -19.87 5.18
CA ILE A 9 4.47 -19.00 5.43
C ILE A 9 4.19 -18.11 4.22
N SER A 10 3.15 -18.44 3.47
CA SER A 10 2.72 -17.60 2.36
C SER A 10 1.90 -16.38 2.79
N ALA A 11 2.11 -15.23 2.13
CA ALA A 11 1.26 -14.05 2.25
C ALA A 11 0.31 -13.89 1.05
N SER A 12 -0.95 -13.53 1.30
CA SER A 12 -1.94 -13.24 0.25
C SER A 12 -2.77 -12.01 0.59
N VAL A 13 -2.94 -11.12 -0.39
CA VAL A 13 -3.85 -9.96 -0.28
C VAL A 13 -5.30 -10.45 -0.27
N LEU A 14 -6.16 -9.82 0.54
CA LEU A 14 -7.60 -10.12 0.53
C LEU A 14 -8.23 -9.71 -0.81
N LYS A 15 -9.16 -10.53 -1.32
CA LYS A 15 -9.84 -10.27 -2.62
C LYS A 15 -10.58 -8.94 -2.67
N LYS A 16 -11.08 -8.46 -1.53
CA LYS A 16 -11.71 -7.15 -1.42
C LYS A 16 -10.66 -6.15 -0.98
N THR A 17 -10.39 -5.17 -1.82
CA THR A 17 -9.45 -4.08 -1.54
C THR A 17 -9.96 -3.08 -0.49
N ASN A 18 -11.24 -3.19 -0.08
CA ASN A 18 -11.88 -2.36 0.93
C ASN A 18 -12.33 -3.17 2.15
N HIS A 19 -11.63 -4.25 2.47
CA HIS A 19 -11.91 -4.99 3.70
C HIS A 19 -11.69 -4.05 4.90
N PRO A 20 -12.63 -4.00 5.87
CA PRO A 20 -12.62 -2.94 6.88
C PRO A 20 -11.50 -3.07 7.91
N GLU A 21 -10.85 -4.23 7.98
CA GLU A 21 -10.07 -4.65 9.14
C GLU A 21 -8.69 -5.25 8.83
N ALA A 22 -8.44 -5.83 7.65
CA ALA A 22 -7.13 -6.38 7.29
C ALA A 22 -6.91 -6.35 5.78
N ASP A 23 -5.63 -6.28 5.36
CA ASP A 23 -5.25 -6.22 3.94
C ASP A 23 -4.59 -7.52 3.46
N VAL A 24 -3.86 -8.21 4.35
CA VAL A 24 -3.06 -9.40 4.03
C VAL A 24 -3.37 -10.55 4.99
N ARG A 25 -3.32 -11.77 4.47
CA ARG A 25 -3.39 -13.02 5.24
C ARG A 25 -2.05 -13.73 5.19
N ARG A 26 -1.58 -14.20 6.34
CA ARG A 26 -0.49 -15.17 6.43
C ARG A 26 -1.06 -16.56 6.53
N ILE A 27 -0.55 -17.46 5.71
CA ILE A 27 -1.08 -18.80 5.49
C ILE A 27 0.05 -19.80 5.64
N LYS A 28 -0.12 -20.75 6.55
CA LYS A 28 0.80 -21.87 6.77
C LYS A 28 0.04 -23.18 6.56
N ASP A 29 0.59 -24.09 5.78
CA ASP A 29 -0.03 -25.40 5.49
C ASP A 29 -1.48 -25.32 4.96
N GLY A 30 -1.84 -24.21 4.30
CA GLY A 30 -3.19 -23.95 3.78
C GLY A 30 -4.17 -23.35 4.79
N GLU A 31 -3.76 -23.13 6.04
CA GLU A 31 -4.56 -22.50 7.09
C GLU A 31 -4.16 -21.04 7.28
N ILE A 32 -5.15 -20.16 7.49
CA ILE A 32 -4.92 -18.75 7.82
C ILE A 32 -4.47 -18.69 9.28
N ILE A 33 -3.25 -18.25 9.51
CA ILE A 33 -2.67 -18.14 10.84
C ILE A 33 -2.71 -16.72 11.41
N GLU A 34 -2.77 -15.71 10.54
CA GLU A 34 -2.78 -14.30 10.94
C GLU A 34 -3.37 -13.44 9.82
N GLU A 35 -4.10 -12.39 10.19
CA GLU A 35 -4.49 -11.32 9.27
C GLU A 35 -3.78 -10.05 9.71
N VAL A 36 -3.23 -9.29 8.76
CA VAL A 36 -2.42 -8.10 9.02
C VAL A 36 -3.00 -6.93 8.24
N GLN A 37 -3.11 -5.78 8.90
CA GLN A 37 -3.42 -4.52 8.25
C GLN A 37 -2.14 -3.78 7.85
N LEU A 38 -2.08 -3.26 6.63
CA LEU A 38 -1.00 -2.39 6.18
C LEU A 38 -1.38 -0.91 6.35
N LYS A 39 -0.40 -0.08 6.71
CA LYS A 39 -0.56 1.39 6.80
C LYS A 39 0.63 2.11 6.17
N SER A 40 0.38 2.71 5.01
CA SER A 40 1.34 3.57 4.29
C SER A 40 1.17 5.02 4.73
N THR A 41 1.79 5.40 5.84
CA THR A 41 1.68 6.76 6.42
C THR A 41 2.92 7.09 7.22
N ASP A 42 3.33 8.35 7.27
CA ASP A 42 4.41 8.84 8.12
C ASP A 42 3.96 9.26 9.54
N GLN A 43 2.65 9.19 9.80
CA GLN A 43 2.02 9.59 11.07
C GLN A 43 1.54 8.37 11.90
N PRO A 44 1.66 8.39 13.23
CA PRO A 44 1.20 7.30 14.10
C PRO A 44 -0.33 7.24 14.29
N GLU A 45 -1.05 8.35 14.10
CA GLU A 45 -2.49 8.46 14.38
C GLU A 45 -3.36 7.45 13.62
N PRO A 46 -3.16 7.21 12.30
CA PRO A 46 -3.92 6.19 11.57
C PRO A 46 -3.71 4.78 12.10
N VAL A 47 -2.51 4.47 12.61
CA VAL A 47 -2.20 3.18 13.24
C VAL A 47 -2.93 3.06 14.58
N ARG A 48 -2.84 4.08 15.43
CA ARG A 48 -3.56 4.11 16.72
C ARG A 48 -5.07 3.92 16.54
N LYS A 49 -5.67 4.65 15.61
CA LYS A 49 -7.10 4.55 15.31
C LYS A 49 -7.51 3.16 14.85
N HIS A 50 -6.64 2.47 14.11
CA HIS A 50 -6.91 1.09 13.71
C HIS A 50 -6.90 0.17 14.93
N LEU A 51 -5.86 0.24 15.76
CA LEU A 51 -5.72 -0.61 16.96
C LEU A 51 -6.80 -0.33 18.01
N GLU A 52 -7.30 0.90 18.11
CA GLU A 52 -8.46 1.23 18.96
C GLU A 52 -9.74 0.51 18.50
N LYS A 53 -9.90 0.32 17.18
CA LYS A 53 -11.08 -0.30 16.57
C LYS A 53 -10.95 -1.82 16.44
N TYR A 54 -9.74 -2.31 16.15
CA TYR A 54 -9.38 -3.70 15.90
C TYR A 54 -8.12 -4.05 16.70
N PRO A 55 -8.23 -4.21 18.02
CA PRO A 55 -7.07 -4.46 18.87
C PRO A 55 -6.38 -5.80 18.60
N ASP A 56 -7.12 -6.76 18.05
CA ASP A 56 -6.64 -8.11 17.78
C ASP A 56 -5.99 -8.26 16.40
N ILE A 57 -6.03 -7.22 15.56
CA ILE A 57 -5.44 -7.26 14.21
C ILE A 57 -4.13 -6.49 14.21
N PRO A 58 -2.98 -7.16 14.02
CA PRO A 58 -1.69 -6.51 13.96
C PRO A 58 -1.59 -5.56 12.77
N VAL A 59 -0.78 -4.52 12.93
CA VAL A 59 -0.49 -3.52 11.89
C VAL A 59 0.97 -3.62 11.49
N ALA A 60 1.23 -3.67 10.19
CA ALA A 60 2.52 -3.35 9.61
C ALA A 60 2.46 -1.96 8.97
N ALA A 61 3.36 -1.06 9.37
CA ALA A 61 3.40 0.32 8.89
C ALA A 61 4.70 0.60 8.14
N THR A 62 4.82 1.79 7.55
CA THR A 62 6.11 2.25 7.01
C THR A 62 7.16 2.33 8.12
N ASP A 63 8.41 2.22 7.72
CA ASP A 63 9.53 2.12 8.67
C ASP A 63 9.62 3.32 9.60
N GLU A 64 9.23 4.52 9.15
CA GLU A 64 9.21 5.73 9.95
C GLU A 64 8.21 5.65 11.11
N VAL A 65 7.06 5.02 10.89
CA VAL A 65 6.02 4.87 11.93
C VAL A 65 6.33 3.68 12.83
N ALA A 66 6.73 2.55 12.24
CA ALA A 66 7.13 1.37 13.02
C ALA A 66 8.30 1.67 13.97
N SER A 67 9.26 2.52 13.56
CA SER A 67 10.36 2.96 14.43
C SER A 67 9.93 3.87 15.59
N LYS A 68 8.75 4.53 15.50
CA LYS A 68 8.24 5.45 16.52
C LYS A 68 7.22 4.80 17.46
N MET A 69 6.74 3.61 17.14
CA MET A 69 5.67 2.93 17.86
C MET A 69 6.07 1.51 18.22
N GLU A 70 6.09 1.20 19.52
CA GLU A 70 6.33 -0.18 19.98
C GLU A 70 5.18 -1.11 19.55
N GLY A 71 5.52 -2.34 19.19
CA GLY A 71 4.54 -3.37 18.82
C GLY A 71 3.98 -3.26 17.40
N ILE A 72 4.50 -2.37 16.57
CA ILE A 72 4.12 -2.22 15.16
C ILE A 72 5.12 -2.93 14.26
N GLY A 73 4.63 -3.69 13.29
CA GLY A 73 5.46 -4.35 12.30
C GLY A 73 6.05 -3.37 11.29
N HIS A 74 7.28 -3.65 10.85
CA HIS A 74 7.89 -2.97 9.72
C HIS A 74 7.36 -3.57 8.42
N SER A 75 6.83 -2.74 7.52
CA SER A 75 6.47 -3.17 6.17
C SER A 75 7.68 -3.32 5.25
N GLY A 76 8.84 -2.75 5.64
CA GLY A 76 10.05 -2.69 4.81
C GLY A 76 10.01 -1.60 3.73
N PHE A 77 9.00 -0.73 3.76
CA PHE A 77 8.86 0.41 2.86
C PHE A 77 8.84 1.71 3.67
N SER A 78 9.53 2.73 3.15
CA SER A 78 9.40 4.10 3.62
C SER A 78 8.24 4.80 2.92
N ASP A 79 7.61 5.78 3.58
CA ASP A 79 6.55 6.58 2.94
C ASP A 79 7.10 7.33 1.71
N ALA A 80 8.34 7.85 1.83
CA ALA A 80 9.01 8.54 0.75
C ALA A 80 9.26 7.65 -0.48
N ASP A 81 9.66 6.38 -0.30
CA ASP A 81 9.91 5.47 -1.41
C ASP A 81 8.62 4.98 -2.07
N LEU A 82 7.55 4.77 -1.29
CA LEU A 82 6.22 4.52 -1.85
C LEU A 82 5.75 5.72 -2.68
N GLY A 83 5.96 6.94 -2.19
CA GLY A 83 5.67 8.17 -2.91
C GLY A 83 6.40 8.25 -4.25
N LYS A 84 7.71 7.96 -4.28
CA LYS A 84 8.50 7.92 -5.51
C LYS A 84 7.98 6.87 -6.50
N GLN A 85 7.68 5.65 -6.04
CA GLN A 85 7.18 4.57 -6.90
C GLN A 85 5.87 4.96 -7.58
N VAL A 86 4.93 5.57 -6.83
CA VAL A 86 3.66 6.06 -7.41
C VAL A 86 3.90 7.17 -8.42
N THR A 87 4.79 8.12 -8.13
CA THR A 87 5.14 9.19 -9.07
C THR A 87 5.76 8.65 -10.35
N SER A 88 6.75 7.75 -10.25
CA SER A 88 7.39 7.16 -11.42
C SER A 88 6.40 6.37 -12.29
N ALA A 89 5.49 5.61 -11.67
CA ALA A 89 4.45 4.89 -12.42
C ALA A 89 3.48 5.85 -13.14
N LEU A 90 3.19 7.01 -12.54
CA LEU A 90 2.34 8.02 -13.15
C LEU A 90 3.04 8.76 -14.30
N GLU A 91 4.33 9.06 -14.14
CA GLU A 91 5.17 9.66 -15.18
C GLU A 91 5.32 8.70 -16.38
N GLU A 92 5.58 7.41 -16.13
CA GLU A 92 5.63 6.39 -17.20
C GLU A 92 4.32 6.32 -17.97
N LEU A 93 3.18 6.38 -17.28
CA LEU A 93 1.87 6.41 -17.92
C LEU A 93 1.60 7.72 -18.69
N ALA A 94 2.19 8.84 -18.28
CA ALA A 94 2.07 10.12 -18.96
C ALA A 94 2.93 10.19 -20.24
N ASP A 95 4.08 9.52 -20.23
CA ASP A 95 5.00 9.44 -21.36
C ASP A 95 4.59 8.40 -22.41
N ASP A 96 3.72 7.43 -22.06
CA ASP A 96 3.20 6.43 -23.00
C ASP A 96 2.17 7.07 -23.97
N ASP A 97 2.45 6.99 -25.27
CA ASP A 97 1.84 7.81 -26.32
C ASP A 97 0.33 7.50 -26.51
N PRO A 98 -0.60 8.44 -26.24
CA PRO A 98 -2.04 8.18 -26.16
C PRO A 98 -2.74 7.94 -27.51
N ILE A 99 -2.02 7.88 -28.63
CA ILE A 99 -2.60 7.88 -29.98
C ILE A 99 -3.30 6.55 -30.35
N SER A 100 -3.18 5.48 -29.56
CA SER A 100 -3.81 4.20 -29.89
C SER A 100 -5.29 4.05 -29.49
N HIS A 101 -5.85 4.90 -28.61
CA HIS A 101 -7.22 4.75 -28.07
C HIS A 101 -7.94 6.11 -27.92
N ALA A 102 -8.37 6.71 -29.03
CA ALA A 102 -8.76 8.13 -29.12
C ALA A 102 -10.02 8.59 -28.34
N GLU A 103 -10.82 7.71 -27.74
CA GLU A 103 -12.13 8.10 -27.16
C GLU A 103 -12.11 8.39 -25.64
N ASP A 104 -11.24 7.73 -24.85
CA ASP A 104 -11.16 7.91 -23.37
C ASP A 104 -9.92 8.70 -22.90
N VAL A 105 -9.07 9.11 -23.83
CA VAL A 105 -7.73 9.68 -23.56
C VAL A 105 -7.78 11.07 -22.94
N ILE A 106 -8.66 11.97 -23.39
CA ILE A 106 -8.58 13.40 -23.00
C ILE A 106 -8.84 13.60 -21.51
N ALA A 107 -9.86 12.91 -20.95
CA ALA A 107 -10.18 13.01 -19.53
C ALA A 107 -9.09 12.34 -18.66
N THR A 108 -8.60 11.18 -19.09
CA THR A 108 -7.60 10.40 -18.37
C THR A 108 -6.24 11.12 -18.33
N SER A 109 -5.77 11.65 -19.46
CA SER A 109 -4.53 12.44 -19.54
C SER A 109 -4.60 13.71 -18.70
N GLY A 110 -5.77 14.36 -18.60
CA GLY A 110 -5.96 15.53 -17.73
C GLY A 110 -5.81 15.19 -16.25
N LEU A 111 -6.37 14.07 -15.80
CA LEU A 111 -6.25 13.60 -14.40
C LEU A 111 -4.82 13.18 -14.06
N ILE A 112 -4.13 12.49 -14.98
CA ILE A 112 -2.72 12.11 -14.82
C ILE A 112 -1.85 13.36 -14.72
N SER A 113 -2.01 14.30 -15.66
CA SER A 113 -1.25 15.56 -15.66
C SER A 113 -1.48 16.36 -14.39
N ALA A 114 -2.73 16.46 -13.92
CA ALA A 114 -3.06 17.14 -12.67
C ALA A 114 -2.45 16.44 -11.44
N ALA A 115 -2.39 15.11 -11.42
CA ALA A 115 -1.75 14.36 -10.33
C ALA A 115 -0.22 14.53 -10.33
N VAL A 116 0.42 14.59 -11.50
CA VAL A 116 1.86 14.91 -11.63
C VAL A 116 2.13 16.36 -11.18
N GLN A 117 1.38 17.34 -11.69
CA GLN A 117 1.58 18.76 -11.36
C GLN A 117 1.20 19.11 -9.91
N GLY A 118 0.15 18.49 -9.37
CA GLY A 118 -0.39 18.78 -8.04
C GLY A 118 0.61 18.54 -6.91
N ARG A 119 1.61 17.67 -7.14
CA ARG A 119 2.68 17.42 -6.17
C ARG A 119 3.85 18.41 -6.25
N ALA A 120 3.98 19.21 -7.30
CA ALA A 120 5.00 20.26 -7.39
C ALA A 120 4.65 21.52 -6.59
N VAL A 121 3.43 21.57 -6.02
CA VAL A 121 2.86 22.72 -5.29
C VAL A 121 2.68 22.45 -3.79
N LEU A 122 3.06 21.25 -3.32
CA LEU A 122 3.12 20.86 -1.90
C LEU A 122 4.58 20.67 -1.47
#